data_AF-A0A1I2FVQ5-F1
#
_entry.id   AF-A0A1I2FVQ5-F1
#
_cell.length_a   1.000
_cell.length_b   1.000
_cell.length_c   1.000
_cell.angle_alpha   90.00
_cell.angle_beta   90.00
_cell.angle_gamma   90.00
#
_symmetry.space_group_name_H-M   'P 1'
#
loop_
_entity.id
_entity.type
_entity.pdbx_description
1 polymer ?
#
loop_
_entity_poly.entity_id
_entity_poly.type
_entity_poly.pdbx_seq_one_letter_code
_entity_poly.pdbx_strand_id
1 'polypeptide(L)' 'MPAPDPNGVYISERAEGRITVTHEGYLWSNGSHDRFKRAVTILRRLHFGSWQCDWC' A
#
# COMPACT_ATOMS: atom_id res chain seq x y z
N MET A 1 -15.25 -15.29 -7.84
CA MET A 1 -14.03 -14.78 -7.19
C MET A 1 -14.43 -13.68 -6.22
N PRO A 2 -14.01 -13.70 -4.95
CA PRO A 2 -14.32 -12.61 -4.03
C PRO A 2 -13.75 -11.29 -4.59
N ALA A 3 -14.48 -10.20 -4.40
CA ALA A 3 -14.03 -8.89 -4.86
C ALA A 3 -12.67 -8.56 -4.23
N PRO A 4 -11.72 -7.96 -4.99
CA PRO A 4 -10.41 -7.63 -4.46
C PRO A 4 -10.54 -6.61 -3.33
N ASP A 5 -9.78 -6.81 -2.25
CA ASP A 5 -9.84 -5.95 -1.08
C ASP A 5 -9.55 -4.48 -1.48
N PRO A 6 -10.47 -3.53 -1.24
CA PRO A 6 -10.20 -2.10 -1.45
C PRO A 6 -9.02 -1.60 -0.61
N ASN A 7 -8.68 -2.32 0.47
CA ASN A 7 -7.57 -2.05 1.37
C ASN A 7 -6.34 -2.94 1.13
N GLY A 8 -6.25 -3.65 0.00
CA GLY A 8 -5.13 -4.53 -0.36
C GLY A 8 -3.80 -3.80 -0.59
N VAL A 9 -3.33 -3.08 0.42
CA VAL A 9 -2.03 -2.43 0.52
C VAL A 9 -1.42 -2.83 1.85
N TYR A 10 -0.26 -3.48 1.79
CA TYR A 10 0.43 -4.05 2.94
C TYR A 10 1.76 -3.33 3.12
N ILE A 11 2.03 -2.87 4.35
CA ILE A 11 3.32 -2.29 4.73
C ILE A 11 4.13 -3.41 5.38
N SER A 12 5.36 -3.63 4.91
CA SER A 12 6.29 -4.61 5.46
C SER A 12 7.66 -3.98 5.65
N GLU A 13 8.22 -4.13 6.85
CA GLU A 13 9.59 -3.73 7.14
C GLU A 13 10.49 -4.96 6.98
N ARG A 14 11.53 -4.85 6.15
CA ARG A 14 12.55 -5.88 6.01
C ARG A 14 13.55 -5.77 7.16
N ALA A 15 14.21 -6.89 7.48
CA ALA A 15 15.23 -6.97 8.53
C ALA A 15 16.38 -5.95 8.40
N GLU A 16 16.58 -5.38 7.21
CA GLU A 16 17.57 -4.34 6.92
C GLU A 16 17.06 -2.90 7.19
N GLY A 17 15.89 -2.73 7.82
CA GLY A 17 15.26 -1.42 8.07
C GLY A 17 14.65 -0.78 6.81
N ARG A 18 14.52 -1.54 5.72
CA ARG A 18 13.86 -1.08 4.49
C ARG A 18 12.35 -1.30 4.58
N ILE A 19 11.60 -0.22 4.46
CA ILE A 19 10.15 -0.24 4.40
C ILE A 19 9.70 -0.53 2.96
N THR A 20 8.82 -1.50 2.79
CA THR A 20 8.23 -1.92 1.52
C THR A 20 6.72 -1.80 1.61
N VAL A 21 6.09 -1.21 0.59
CA VAL A 21 4.63 -1.11 0.50
C VAL A 21 4.17 -1.90 -0.72
N THR A 22 3.39 -2.95 -0.51
CA THR A 22 2.92 -3.88 -1.53
C THR A 22 1.43 -3.70 -1.75
N HIS A 23 1.00 -3.50 -2.99
CA HIS A 23 -0.42 -3.50 -3.35
C HIS A 23 -0.85 -4.80 -4.02
N GLU A 24 -2.12 -5.17 -3.90
CA GLU A 24 -2.73 -6.25 -4.68
C GLU A 24 -3.03 -5.79 -6.11
N GLY A 25 -2.24 -6.33 -7.05
CA GLY A 25 -2.41 -6.12 -8.48
C GLY A 25 -3.47 -7.06 -9.06
N TYR A 26 -4.75 -6.82 -8.77
CA TYR A 26 -5.83 -7.51 -9.49
C TYR A 26 -6.01 -6.88 -10.88
N LEU A 27 -5.48 -7.57 -11.91
CA LEU A 27 -5.45 -7.16 -13.34
C LEU A 27 -6.82 -6.76 -13.92
N TRP A 28 -7.91 -7.24 -13.33
CA TRP A 28 -9.29 -7.10 -13.83
C TRP A 28 -10.09 -6.06 -13.05
N SER A 29 -9.48 -5.36 -12.09
CA SER A 29 -10.14 -4.33 -11.29
C SER A 29 -9.51 -2.97 -11.53
N ASN A 30 -10.33 -1.97 -11.86
CA ASN A 30 -9.91 -0.57 -11.95
C ASN A 30 -9.22 -0.07 -10.66
N GLY A 31 -9.47 -0.71 -9.52
CA GLY A 31 -8.84 -0.40 -8.24
C GLY A 31 -7.34 -0.69 -8.15
N SER A 32 -6.74 -1.42 -9.10
CA SER A 32 -5.28 -1.69 -9.08
C SER A 32 -4.45 -0.40 -9.18
N HIS A 33 -4.84 0.52 -10.07
CA HIS A 33 -4.12 1.78 -10.26
C HIS A 33 -4.28 2.71 -9.05
N ASP A 34 -5.47 2.73 -8.43
CA ASP A 34 -5.70 3.54 -7.23
C ASP A 34 -4.96 2.98 -6.01
N ARG A 35 -4.91 1.64 -5.86
CA ARG A 35 -4.07 0.98 -4.86
C ARG A 35 -2.59 1.28 -5.06
N PHE A 36 -2.12 1.37 -6.31
CA PHE A 36 -0.73 1.73 -6.62
C PHE A 36 -0.41 3.16 -6.18
N LYS A 37 -1.25 4.12 -6.55
CA LYS A 37 -1.10 5.53 -6.11
C LYS A 37 -1.11 5.64 -4.59
N ARG A 38 -1.99 4.88 -3.92
CA ARG A 38 -2.06 4.81 -2.45
C ARG A 38 -0.77 4.23 -1.86
N ALA A 39 -0.27 3.12 -2.39
CA ALA A 39 0.99 2.51 -1.96
C ALA A 39 2.20 3.46 -2.11
N VAL A 40 2.31 4.17 -3.23
CA VAL A 40 3.36 5.17 -3.44
C VAL A 40 3.24 6.33 -2.44
N THR A 41 2.01 6.80 -2.17
CA THR A 41 1.77 7.88 -1.21
C THR A 41 2.17 7.46 0.21
N ILE A 42 1.81 6.25 0.62
CA ILE A 42 2.17 5.67 1.91
C ILE A 42 3.69 5.58 2.03
N LEU A 43 4.37 5.01 1.02
CA LEU A 43 5.83 4.87 1.03
C LEU A 43 6.54 6.23 1.14
N ARG A 44 6.06 7.24 0.41
CA ARG A 44 6.61 8.61 0.51
C ARG A 44 6.43 9.19 1.91
N ARG A 45 5.23 9.09 2.48
CA ARG A 45 4.97 9.62 3.83
C ARG A 45 5.77 8.89 4.91
N LEU A 46 5.95 7.57 4.77
CA LEU A 46 6.80 6.76 5.65
C LEU A 46 8.26 7.23 5.58
N HIS A 47 8.77 7.48 4.36
CA HIS A 47 10.13 8.01 4.18
C HIS A 47 10.33 9.39 4.81
N PHE A 48 9.32 10.27 4.75
CA PHE A 48 9.36 11.59 5.39
C PHE A 48 8.98 11.59 6.89
N GLY A 49 8.70 10.42 7.48
CA GLY A 49 8.28 10.33 8.90
C GLY A 49 6.93 10.99 9.21
N SER A 50 6.12 11.27 8.18
CA SER A 50 4.81 11.95 8.29
C SER A 50 3.64 11.01 8.03
N TRP A 51 3.90 9.71 7.98
CA TRP A 51 2.84 8.72 7.82
C TRP A 51 2.05 8.57 9.12
N GLN A 52 0.74 8.74 9.00
CA GLN A 52 -0.23 8.42 10.03
C GLN A 52 -1.27 7.49 9.41
N CYS A 53 -1.68 6.49 10.17
CA CYS A 53 -2.70 5.56 9.75
C CYS A 53 -4.03 6.02 10.32
N ASP A 54 -4.87 6.66 9.50
CA ASP A 54 -6.17 7.22 9.93
C ASP A 54 -7.25 6.17 10.27
N TRP A 55 -6.90 4.88 10.16
CA TRP A 55 -7.79 3.72 10.26
C TRP A 55 -7.13 2.56 11.02
N CYS A 56 -5.94 2.83 11.57
CA CYS A 56 -5.40 2.16 12.73
C CYS A 56 -5.92 2.96 13.95
#